data_AF-A0AAD5DTE3-F1
#
_entry.id   AF-A0AAD5DTE3-F1
#
_cell.length_a   1.000
_cell.length_b   1.000
_cell.length_c   1.000
_cell.angle_alpha   90.00
_cell.angle_beta   90.00
_cell.angle_gamma   90.00
#
_symmetry.space_group_name_H-M   'P 1'
#
loop_
_entity.id
_entity.type
_entity.pdbx_description
1 polymer ?
#
loop_
_entity_poly.entity_id
_entity_poly.type
_entity_poly.pdbx_seq_one_letter_code
_entity_poly.pdbx_strand_id
1 'polypeptide(L)'
;MQGISCVLAASTNTITKLSLAGPGSAPRPQISAGPYLSSLEELEIKLNLASLEPALGATTRLRCLDLSQNRGLKISLGDVERVLSPLQQPTRLRLWNWSKAMDPLTTVHLFRSLPLLKPPSSWDSDWPDDL
;
A
#
# COMPACT_ATOMS: atom_id res chain seq x y z
N MET A 1 -18.16 16.85 -18.64
CA MET A 1 -17.14 15.80 -18.42
C MET A 1 -16.94 15.70 -16.91
N GLN A 2 -17.68 14.80 -16.27
CA GLN A 2 -17.71 14.66 -14.82
C GLN A 2 -16.48 13.84 -14.38
N GLY A 3 -15.49 14.50 -13.80
CA GLY A 3 -14.44 13.83 -13.04
C GLY A 3 -15.09 13.22 -11.81
N ILE A 4 -15.23 11.90 -11.79
CA ILE A 4 -15.62 11.19 -10.57
C ILE A 4 -14.40 11.24 -9.65
N SER A 5 -14.26 12.35 -8.95
CA SER A 5 -13.49 12.42 -7.74
C SER A 5 -14.16 11.43 -6.78
N CYS A 6 -13.49 10.31 -6.48
CA CYS A 6 -13.88 9.48 -5.35
C CYS A 6 -13.55 10.25 -4.06
N VAL A 7 -14.27 11.35 -3.83
CA VAL A 7 -14.38 11.95 -2.52
C VAL A 7 -15.19 10.96 -1.71
N LEU A 8 -14.50 10.06 -1.01
CA LEU A 8 -15.11 9.37 0.12
C LEU A 8 -15.51 10.46 1.11
N ALA A 9 -16.77 10.85 1.06
CA ALA A 9 -17.46 11.54 2.14
C ALA A 9 -17.54 10.56 3.32
N ALA A 10 -16.41 10.36 3.98
CA ALA A 10 -16.29 9.70 5.25
C ALA A 10 -16.89 10.64 6.31
N SER A 11 -18.22 10.66 6.38
CA SER A 11 -18.89 11.09 7.60
C SER A 11 -18.46 10.13 8.70
N THR A 12 -18.10 10.67 9.86
CA THR A 12 -17.71 10.01 11.13
C THR A 12 -16.22 9.78 11.36
N ASN A 13 -15.76 10.27 12.53
CA ASN A 13 -14.38 10.37 13.02
C ASN A 13 -13.67 9.02 13.31
N THR A 14 -14.08 7.90 12.73
CA THR A 14 -13.64 6.56 13.18
C THR A 14 -13.48 5.51 12.09
N ILE A 15 -13.21 5.90 10.83
CA ILE A 15 -12.94 4.88 9.80
C ILE A 15 -11.58 4.24 10.07
N THR A 16 -11.62 3.01 10.58
CA THR A 16 -10.43 2.18 10.81
C THR A 16 -10.16 1.22 9.65
N LYS A 17 -11.16 0.95 8.81
CA LYS A 17 -11.03 0.05 7.65
C LYS A 17 -11.59 0.70 6.39
N LEU A 18 -10.81 0.68 5.31
CA LEU A 18 -11.20 1.22 4.01
C LEU A 18 -10.84 0.22 2.92
N SER A 19 -11.81 -0.11 2.05
CA SER A 19 -11.58 -0.90 0.84
C SER A 19 -11.94 -0.06 -0.37
N LEU A 20 -10.96 0.18 -1.23
CA LEU A 20 -11.13 0.88 -2.51
C LEU A 20 -11.16 -0.17 -3.62
N ALA A 21 -12.32 -0.33 -4.27
CA ALA A 21 -12.47 -1.22 -5.41
C ALA A 21 -13.19 -0.50 -6.55
N GLY A 22 -12.76 -0.73 -7.78
CA GLY A 22 -13.30 -0.05 -8.94
C GLY A 22 -12.93 -0.75 -10.24
N PRO A 23 -13.74 -0.61 -11.30
CA PRO A 23 -13.42 -1.17 -12.61
C PRO A 23 -12.13 -0.52 -13.14
N GLY A 24 -11.22 -1.33 -13.70
CA GLY A 24 -9.90 -0.87 -14.18
C GLY A 24 -9.93 0.17 -15.31
N SER A 25 -11.12 0.55 -15.80
CA SER A 25 -11.34 1.63 -16.77
C SER A 25 -11.68 2.98 -16.13
N ALA A 26 -11.84 3.05 -14.81
CA ALA A 26 -12.06 4.31 -14.11
C ALA A 26 -10.78 5.16 -14.10
N PRO A 27 -10.89 6.51 -14.18
CA PRO A 27 -9.74 7.38 -13.98
C PRO A 27 -9.07 7.03 -12.65
N ARG A 28 -7.72 7.00 -12.65
CA ARG A 28 -6.90 6.64 -11.47
C ARG A 28 -7.47 7.30 -10.21
N PRO A 29 -7.97 6.54 -9.24
CA PRO A 29 -8.48 7.13 -8.02
C PRO A 29 -7.30 7.74 -7.28
N GLN A 30 -7.29 9.07 -7.16
CA GLN A 30 -6.32 9.76 -6.33
C GLN A 30 -6.79 9.69 -4.89
N ILE A 31 -6.08 8.92 -4.06
CA ILE A 31 -6.20 8.97 -2.61
C ILE A 31 -5.76 10.38 -2.21
N SER A 32 -6.72 11.24 -1.88
CA SER A 32 -6.41 12.58 -1.40
C SER A 32 -6.11 12.52 0.09
N ALA A 33 -5.06 13.21 0.52
CA ALA A 33 -4.73 13.33 1.94
C ALA A 33 -5.90 14.00 2.67
N GLY A 34 -6.71 13.20 3.38
CA GLY A 34 -7.85 13.66 4.16
C GLY A 34 -7.72 13.25 5.62
N PRO A 35 -8.47 13.89 6.54
CA PRO A 35 -8.37 13.65 7.98
C PRO A 35 -8.66 12.18 8.37
N TYR A 36 -9.42 11.47 7.54
CA TYR A 36 -9.76 10.06 7.71
C TYR A 36 -8.56 9.10 7.58
N LEU A 37 -7.47 9.50 6.90
CA LEU A 37 -6.29 8.64 6.73
C LEU A 37 -5.52 8.46 8.05
N SER A 38 -5.57 9.46 8.93
CA SER A 38 -4.83 9.44 10.21
C SER A 38 -5.36 8.42 11.22
N SER A 39 -6.62 7.99 11.09
CA SER A 39 -7.26 6.99 11.95
C SER A 39 -7.32 5.59 11.33
N LEU A 40 -6.85 5.43 10.09
CA LEU A 40 -7.01 4.21 9.33
C LEU A 40 -6.03 3.13 9.80
N GLU A 41 -6.53 1.94 10.10
CA GLU A 41 -5.75 0.78 10.53
C GLU A 41 -5.64 -0.28 9.43
N GLU A 42 -6.66 -0.43 8.58
CA GLU A 42 -6.68 -1.40 7.48
C GLU A 42 -7.08 -0.71 6.17
N LEU A 43 -6.28 -0.93 5.13
CA LEU A 43 -6.51 -0.39 3.80
C LEU A 43 -6.35 -1.50 2.77
N GLU A 44 -7.40 -1.76 2.01
CA GLU A 44 -7.38 -2.64 0.86
C GLU A 44 -7.59 -1.82 -0.41
N ILE A 45 -6.71 -2.00 -1.41
CA ILE A 45 -6.82 -1.32 -2.70
C ILE A 45 -6.86 -2.33 -3.83
N LYS A 46 -7.95 -2.31 -4.59
CA LYS A 46 -8.27 -3.18 -5.73
C LYS A 46 -8.55 -2.31 -6.97
N LEU A 47 -7.54 -1.55 -7.39
CA LEU A 47 -7.68 -0.53 -8.45
C LEU A 47 -6.69 -0.68 -9.61
N ASN A 48 -6.01 -1.83 -9.72
CA ASN A 48 -4.95 -2.05 -10.72
C ASN A 48 -3.87 -0.96 -10.70
N LEU A 49 -3.44 -0.56 -9.50
CA LEU A 49 -2.38 0.43 -9.32
C LEU A 49 -1.10 0.00 -10.06
N ALA A 50 -0.45 0.96 -10.73
CA ALA A 50 0.89 0.76 -11.30
C ALA A 50 2.00 1.32 -10.39
N SER A 51 1.67 2.27 -9.51
CA SER A 51 2.58 2.91 -8.56
C SER A 51 1.87 3.21 -7.25
N LEU A 52 2.63 3.35 -6.15
CA LEU A 52 2.10 3.83 -4.88
C LEU A 52 1.83 5.34 -4.94
N GLU A 53 0.75 5.79 -4.32
CA GLU A 53 0.43 7.21 -4.24
C GLU A 53 1.03 7.84 -2.98
N PRO A 54 1.68 9.02 -3.08
CA PRO A 54 2.33 9.68 -1.93
C PRO A 54 1.41 9.91 -0.72
N ALA A 55 0.11 10.13 -0.96
CA ALA A 55 -0.86 10.37 0.10
C ALA A 55 -1.05 9.19 1.05
N LEU A 56 -0.69 7.96 0.65
CA LEU A 56 -0.70 6.79 1.53
C LEU A 56 0.25 6.97 2.73
N GLY A 57 1.33 7.74 2.59
CA GLY A 57 2.25 8.04 3.69
C GLY A 57 1.59 8.81 4.85
N ALA A 58 0.41 9.40 4.65
CA ALA A 58 -0.36 10.05 5.71
C ALA A 58 -1.10 9.06 6.63
N THR A 59 -1.13 7.76 6.30
CA THR A 59 -1.81 6.72 7.09
C THR A 59 -0.93 6.18 8.23
N THR A 60 -0.55 7.05 9.16
CA THR A 60 0.43 6.74 10.22
C THR A 60 0.00 5.63 11.20
N ARG A 61 -1.30 5.32 11.27
CA ARG A 61 -1.86 4.23 12.10
C ARG A 61 -2.10 2.93 11.33
N LEU A 62 -1.72 2.87 10.06
CA LEU A 62 -2.00 1.71 9.22
C LEU A 62 -1.22 0.48 9.68
N ARG A 63 -1.96 -0.60 9.94
CA ARG A 63 -1.44 -1.90 10.37
C ARG A 63 -1.49 -2.93 9.25
N CYS A 64 -2.49 -2.85 8.38
CA CYS A 64 -2.66 -3.76 7.25
C CYS A 64 -2.85 -2.97 5.96
N LEU A 65 -1.95 -3.19 5.00
CA LEU A 65 -2.05 -2.66 3.63
C LEU A 65 -2.14 -3.83 2.65
N ASP A 66 -3.31 -4.01 2.04
CA ASP A 66 -3.53 -5.03 1.02
C ASP A 66 -3.58 -4.43 -0.38
N LEU A 67 -2.54 -4.73 -1.16
CA LEU A 67 -2.38 -4.35 -2.56
C LEU A 67 -2.34 -5.59 -3.47
N SER A 68 -2.78 -6.75 -2.96
CA SER A 68 -2.66 -8.04 -3.65
C SER A 68 -3.41 -8.13 -4.98
N GLN A 69 -4.38 -7.25 -5.21
CA GLN A 69 -5.12 -7.17 -6.46
C GLN A 69 -4.54 -6.16 -7.46
N ASN A 70 -3.39 -5.53 -7.15
CA ASN A 70 -2.71 -4.60 -8.07
C ASN A 70 -1.55 -5.32 -8.78
N ARG A 71 -1.88 -6.14 -9.78
CA ARG A 71 -0.91 -7.02 -10.46
C ARG A 71 0.20 -6.27 -11.20
N GLY A 72 -0.04 -5.03 -11.61
CA GLY A 72 0.91 -4.17 -12.30
C GLY A 72 1.71 -3.25 -11.38
N LEU A 73 1.50 -3.33 -10.06
CA LEU A 73 2.15 -2.44 -9.11
C LEU A 73 3.66 -2.72 -9.07
N LYS A 74 4.44 -1.65 -9.26
CA LYS A 74 5.87 -1.64 -9.00
C LYS A 74 6.15 -0.71 -7.83
N ILE A 75 6.94 -1.18 -6.88
CA ILE A 75 7.39 -0.43 -5.72
C ILE A 75 8.90 -0.25 -5.89
N SER A 76 9.35 0.99 -5.82
CA SER A 76 10.76 1.39 -5.87
C SER A 76 11.28 1.79 -4.49
N LEU A 77 12.60 1.89 -4.33
CA LEU A 77 13.25 2.49 -3.16
C LEU A 77 12.61 3.84 -2.75
N GLY A 78 12.35 4.72 -3.72
CA GLY A 78 11.72 6.01 -3.44
C GLY A 78 10.28 5.90 -2.91
N ASP A 79 9.56 4.86 -3.30
CA ASP A 79 8.22 4.60 -2.74
C ASP A 79 8.32 4.05 -1.32
N VAL A 80 9.33 3.22 -1.03
CA VAL A 80 9.60 2.76 0.34
C VAL A 80 9.85 3.97 1.24
N GLU A 81 10.74 4.87 0.86
CA GLU A 81 11.09 6.05 1.67
C GLU A 81 9.93 7.02 1.86
N ARG A 82 9.20 7.34 0.78
CA ARG A 82 8.16 8.38 0.82
C ARG A 82 6.81 7.89 1.30
N VAL A 83 6.49 6.62 1.09
CA VAL A 83 5.14 6.09 1.31
C VAL A 83 5.12 5.06 2.42
N LEU A 84 6.02 4.09 2.40
CA LEU A 84 5.96 2.94 3.30
C LEU A 84 6.68 3.21 4.63
N SER A 85 7.82 3.88 4.63
CA SER A 85 8.61 4.21 5.83
C SER A 85 7.88 5.11 6.83
N PRO A 86 7.03 6.08 6.40
CA PRO A 86 6.19 6.86 7.31
C PRO A 86 5.12 6.04 8.02
N LEU A 87 4.76 4.87 7.49
CA LEU A 87 3.91 3.92 8.17
C LEU A 87 4.76 3.33 9.30
N GLN A 88 4.70 3.89 10.50
CA GLN A 88 5.56 3.44 11.61
C GLN A 88 5.08 2.12 12.25
N GLN A 89 3.94 1.56 11.81
CA GLN A 89 3.33 0.35 12.38
C GLN A 89 2.78 -0.72 11.41
N PRO A 90 3.06 -0.74 10.08
CA PRO A 90 2.46 -1.71 9.20
C PRO A 90 2.95 -3.10 9.60
N THR A 91 2.03 -3.87 10.16
CA THR A 91 2.30 -5.23 10.61
C THR A 91 2.14 -6.21 9.45
N ARG A 92 1.36 -5.83 8.42
CA ARG A 92 1.10 -6.65 7.23
C ARG A 92 1.03 -5.79 5.97
N LEU A 93 1.87 -6.15 5.00
CA LEU A 93 1.77 -5.71 3.60
C LEU A 93 1.42 -6.94 2.76
N ARG A 94 0.46 -6.83 1.85
CA ARG A 94 0.13 -7.90 0.91
C ARG A 94 0.29 -7.39 -0.51
N LEU A 95 1.07 -8.12 -1.30
CA LEU A 95 1.30 -7.86 -2.72
C LEU A 95 0.86 -9.08 -3.52
N TRP A 96 0.53 -8.86 -4.80
CA TRP A 96 0.14 -9.96 -5.70
C TRP A 96 1.27 -10.99 -5.80
N ASN A 97 2.47 -10.48 -6.04
CA ASN A 97 3.70 -11.26 -6.14
C ASN A 97 4.84 -10.30 -5.77
N TRP A 98 5.60 -10.65 -4.72
CA TRP A 98 6.66 -9.79 -4.18
C TRP A 98 7.84 -9.64 -5.14
N SER A 99 8.30 -10.74 -5.75
CA SER A 99 9.43 -10.73 -6.71
C SER A 99 9.10 -9.99 -8.01
N LYS A 100 7.82 -9.89 -8.38
CA LYS A 100 7.37 -9.05 -9.50
C LYS A 100 7.12 -7.60 -9.09
N ALA A 101 6.70 -7.33 -7.86
CA ALA A 101 6.38 -5.98 -7.41
C ALA A 101 7.64 -5.17 -7.04
N MET A 102 8.67 -5.83 -6.50
CA MET A 102 9.91 -5.20 -6.04
C MET A 102 11.13 -6.00 -6.50
N ASP A 103 12.23 -5.29 -6.76
CA ASP A 103 13.54 -5.91 -6.88
C ASP A 103 14.10 -6.30 -5.50
N PRO A 104 15.14 -7.17 -5.45
CA PRO A 104 15.72 -7.62 -4.19
C PRO A 104 16.26 -6.50 -3.30
N LEU A 105 16.88 -5.47 -3.89
CA LEU A 105 17.45 -4.34 -3.14
C LEU A 105 16.33 -3.52 -2.48
N THR A 106 15.27 -3.21 -3.22
CA THR A 106 14.08 -2.51 -2.70
C THR A 106 13.43 -3.31 -1.58
N THR A 107 13.36 -4.64 -1.71
CA THR A 107 12.81 -5.49 -0.65
C THR A 107 13.67 -5.47 0.60
N VAL A 108 15.00 -5.67 0.50
CA VAL A 108 15.90 -5.59 1.66
C VAL A 108 15.76 -4.22 2.35
N HIS A 109 15.70 -3.16 1.56
CA HIS A 109 15.51 -1.80 2.10
C HIS A 109 14.17 -1.66 2.84
N LEU A 110 13.07 -2.22 2.30
CA LEU A 110 11.77 -2.21 2.96
C LEU A 110 11.80 -2.83 4.37
N PHE A 111 12.41 -4.00 4.54
CA PHE A 111 12.45 -4.66 5.86
C PHE A 111 13.40 -3.98 6.84
N ARG A 112 14.44 -3.30 6.34
CA ARG A 112 15.28 -2.43 7.18
C ARG A 112 14.53 -1.20 7.65
N SER A 113 13.72 -0.60 6.78
CA SER A 113 12.92 0.59 7.10
C SER A 113 11.68 0.26 7.95
N LEU A 114 11.16 -0.97 7.87
CA LEU A 114 9.97 -1.44 8.57
C LEU A 114 10.26 -2.75 9.33
N PRO A 115 10.96 -2.70 10.47
CA PRO A 115 11.38 -3.90 11.20
C PRO A 115 10.22 -4.72 11.80
N LEU A 116 9.03 -4.12 11.93
CA LEU A 116 7.82 -4.78 12.41
C LEU A 116 7.02 -5.46 11.28
N LEU A 117 7.38 -5.23 10.03
CA LEU A 117 6.70 -5.82 8.89
C LEU A 117 7.01 -7.32 8.84
N LYS A 118 5.96 -8.14 8.92
CA LYS A 118 6.16 -9.58 8.82
C LYS A 118 6.41 -9.97 7.36
N PRO A 119 7.44 -10.82 7.10
CA PRO A 119 7.57 -11.44 5.80
C PRO A 119 6.30 -12.23 5.46
N PRO A 120 5.79 -12.21 4.23
CA PRO A 120 4.71 -13.09 3.81
C PRO A 120 5.14 -14.56 3.98
N SER A 121 4.21 -15.39 4.43
CA SER A 121 4.43 -16.82 4.70
C SER A 121 4.76 -17.65 3.45
N SER A 122 4.69 -17.07 2.24
CA SER A 122 5.04 -17.73 0.99
C SER A 122 6.48 -17.43 0.53
N TRP A 123 7.29 -16.78 1.38
CA TRP A 123 8.69 -16.48 1.07
C TRP A 123 9.65 -17.64 1.24
N ASP A 124 9.23 -18.75 1.85
CA ASP A 124 10.02 -19.97 2.01
C ASP A 124 10.39 -20.68 0.68
N SER A 125 10.08 -20.13 -0.49
CA SER A 125 10.34 -20.80 -1.78
C SER A 125 10.82 -19.91 -2.93
N ASP A 126 10.91 -18.59 -2.74
CA ASP A 126 11.08 -17.64 -3.87
C ASP A 126 12.17 -16.57 -3.61
N TRP A 127 12.95 -16.71 -2.52
CA TRP A 127 14.09 -15.84 -2.22
C TRP A 127 15.39 -16.55 -2.58
N PRO A 128 16.36 -15.90 -3.28
CA PRO A 128 17.68 -16.46 -3.44
C PRO A 128 18.36 -16.55 -2.06
N ASP A 129 18.85 -17.72 -1.68
CA ASP A 129 19.53 -17.98 -0.40
C ASP A 129 20.78 -17.11 -0.16
N ASP A 130 21.23 -16.31 -1.13
CA ASP A 130 22.49 -15.58 -1.12
C ASP A 130 22.34 -14.03 -1.11
N LEU A 131 21.84 -13.47 -0.01
CA LEU A 131 21.96 -12.03 0.32
C LEU A 131 22.39 -11.78 1.76
#